data_AF-P18717-F1
#
_entry.id   AF-P18717-F1
#
_cell.length_a   1.000
_cell.length_b   1.000
_cell.length_c   1.000
_cell.angle_alpha   90.00
_cell.angle_beta   90.00
_cell.angle_gamma   90.00
#
_symmetry.space_group_name_H-M   'P 1'
#
loop_
_entity.id
_entity.type
_entity.pdbx_description
1 polymer ?
#
loop_
_entity_poly.entity_id
_entity_poly.type
_entity_poly.pdbx_seq_one_letter_code
_entity_poly.pdbx_strand_id
1 'polypeptide(L)'
;TKDKSFTCTECEESFSLKSRLIAHLLIHTGEKPFDSTKCGKGFRRNQYLKEHLSTHREDRPFVCTVCGKTYKYKHGLNTHLHSHKVNTYFPCSECRKIFSSKASLDIHLRHHTEKTFPCTECDKTFKQKKNLKRHQMIH
;
A
#
# COMPACT_ATOMS: atom_id res chain seq x y z
N THR A 1 11.84 -31.39 26.26
CA THR A 1 10.54 -31.90 25.81
C THR A 1 10.67 -32.35 24.37
N LYS A 2 10.46 -33.65 24.08
CA LYS A 2 10.52 -34.18 22.71
C LYS A 2 9.28 -33.70 21.96
N ASP A 3 9.39 -32.54 21.32
CA ASP A 3 8.30 -31.95 20.55
C ASP A 3 7.97 -32.90 19.39
N LYS A 4 6.81 -33.56 19.45
CA LYS A 4 6.37 -34.46 18.38
C LYS A 4 5.96 -33.60 17.18
N SER A 5 6.88 -33.44 16.24
CA SER A 5 6.60 -32.84 14.95
C SER A 5 5.80 -33.79 14.06
N PHE A 6 4.99 -33.22 13.17
CA PHE A 6 4.28 -33.90 12.10
C PHE A 6 4.96 -33.53 10.79
N THR A 7 5.59 -34.49 10.13
CA THR A 7 6.38 -34.29 8.92
C THR A 7 5.55 -34.59 7.67
N CYS A 8 5.65 -33.73 6.65
CA CYS A 8 5.14 -34.02 5.32
C CYS A 8 6.00 -35.09 4.63
N THR A 9 5.39 -36.12 4.06
CA THR A 9 6.11 -37.18 3.33
C THR A 9 6.54 -36.76 1.92
N GLU A 10 5.94 -35.71 1.36
CA GLU A 10 6.20 -35.24 -0.01
C GLU A 10 7.35 -34.20 -0.08
N CYS A 11 7.60 -33.47 1.01
CA CYS A 11 8.62 -32.40 1.04
C CYS A 11 9.42 -32.30 2.34
N GLU A 12 9.20 -33.22 3.28
CA GLU A 12 9.90 -33.31 4.58
C GLU A 12 9.72 -32.10 5.52
N GLU A 13 8.84 -31.14 5.17
CA GLU A 13 8.53 -30.00 6.04
C GLU A 13 7.84 -30.47 7.32
N SER A 14 8.31 -29.96 8.47
CA SER A 14 7.85 -30.38 9.80
C SER A 14 6.96 -29.32 10.45
N PHE A 15 5.82 -29.76 10.97
CA PHE A 15 4.82 -28.91 11.62
C PHE A 15 4.65 -29.29 13.09
N SER A 16 4.48 -28.31 13.96
CA SER A 16 4.19 -28.55 15.39
C SER A 16 2.76 -29.03 15.66
N LEU A 17 1.85 -28.93 14.68
CA LEU A 17 0.44 -29.31 14.83
C LEU A 17 -0.02 -30.14 13.64
N LYS A 18 -0.72 -31.25 13.90
CA LYS A 18 -1.32 -32.11 12.87
C LYS A 18 -2.25 -31.33 11.93
N SER A 19 -3.02 -30.37 12.45
CA SER A 19 -3.90 -29.52 11.64
C SER A 19 -3.15 -28.64 10.64
N ARG A 20 -1.91 -28.22 10.97
CA ARG A 20 -1.05 -27.47 10.05
C ARG A 20 -0.48 -28.38 8.97
N LEU A 21 -0.09 -29.61 9.31
CA LEU A 21 0.31 -30.61 8.33
C LEU A 21 -0.85 -30.92 7.37
N ILE A 22 -2.06 -31.19 7.87
CA ILE A 22 -3.24 -31.45 7.01
C ILE A 22 -3.50 -30.28 6.06
N ALA A 23 -3.48 -29.05 6.57
CA ALA A 23 -3.65 -27.87 5.73
C ALA A 23 -2.50 -27.65 4.73
N HIS A 24 -1.29 -28.12 5.05
CA HIS A 24 -0.13 -28.12 4.16
C HIS A 24 -0.26 -29.18 3.06
N LEU A 25 -0.77 -30.38 3.36
CA LEU A 25 -0.96 -31.44 2.36
C LEU A 25 -1.89 -31.01 1.22
N LEU A 26 -2.84 -30.09 1.49
CA LEU A 26 -3.65 -29.46 0.44
C LEU A 26 -2.79 -28.76 -0.63
N ILE A 27 -1.55 -28.36 -0.31
CA ILE A 27 -0.59 -27.79 -1.26
C ILE A 27 -0.28 -28.80 -2.37
N HIS A 28 0.00 -30.03 -1.98
CA HIS A 28 0.34 -31.15 -2.86
C HIS A 28 -0.87 -31.66 -3.65
N THR A 29 -2.03 -31.79 -3.01
CA THR A 29 -3.25 -32.30 -3.71
C THR A 29 -3.87 -31.27 -4.64
N GLY A 30 -3.58 -29.99 -4.47
CA GLY A 30 -4.25 -28.91 -5.21
C GLY A 30 -5.66 -28.61 -4.72
N GLU A 31 -6.19 -29.36 -3.75
CA GLU A 31 -7.53 -29.21 -3.23
C GLU A 31 -7.73 -27.83 -2.59
N LYS A 32 -8.92 -27.27 -2.83
CA LYS A 32 -9.33 -25.95 -2.37
C LYS A 32 -10.72 -26.06 -1.73
N PRO A 33 -10.82 -26.55 -0.48
CA PRO A 33 -12.10 -26.86 0.15
C PRO A 33 -13.01 -25.65 0.42
N PHE A 34 -12.49 -24.44 0.25
CA PHE A 34 -13.21 -23.21 0.54
C PHE A 34 -13.31 -22.37 -0.73
N ASP A 35 -14.48 -22.28 -1.34
CA ASP A 35 -14.69 -21.47 -2.53
C ASP A 35 -15.57 -20.24 -2.29
N SER A 36 -15.38 -19.25 -3.16
CA SER A 36 -16.20 -18.05 -3.16
C SER A 36 -17.50 -18.29 -3.91
N THR A 37 -18.63 -18.19 -3.22
CA THR A 37 -19.96 -18.23 -3.85
C THR A 37 -20.19 -17.11 -4.86
N LYS A 38 -19.37 -16.05 -4.83
CA LYS A 38 -19.46 -14.91 -5.76
C LYS A 38 -18.73 -15.11 -7.09
N CYS A 39 -17.67 -15.91 -7.12
CA CYS A 39 -16.82 -16.04 -8.33
C CYS A 39 -16.24 -17.43 -8.56
N GLY A 40 -16.58 -18.41 -7.73
CA GLY A 40 -16.08 -19.79 -7.81
C GLY A 40 -14.60 -19.97 -7.45
N LYS A 41 -13.88 -18.91 -7.05
CA LYS A 41 -12.45 -19.02 -6.73
C LYS A 41 -12.26 -19.83 -5.43
N GLY A 42 -11.52 -20.93 -5.52
CA GLY A 42 -11.18 -21.80 -4.39
C GLY A 42 -9.92 -21.40 -3.61
N PHE A 43 -9.89 -21.74 -2.33
CA PHE A 43 -8.82 -21.49 -1.36
C PHE A 43 -8.55 -22.73 -0.48
N ARG A 44 -7.29 -22.92 -0.09
CA ARG A 44 -6.87 -24.04 0.79
C ARG A 44 -7.16 -23.78 2.28
N ARG A 45 -7.40 -22.52 2.66
CA ARG A 45 -7.74 -22.13 4.05
C ARG A 45 -8.89 -21.13 4.06
N ASN A 46 -9.81 -21.30 5.02
CA ASN A 46 -10.96 -20.41 5.22
C ASN A 46 -10.54 -18.95 5.45
N GLN A 47 -9.43 -18.69 6.16
CA GLN A 47 -8.94 -17.33 6.35
C GLN A 47 -8.69 -16.60 5.01
N TYR A 48 -8.10 -17.29 4.02
CA TYR A 48 -7.85 -16.70 2.70
C TYR A 48 -9.14 -16.49 1.91
N LEU A 49 -10.14 -17.36 2.07
CA LEU A 49 -11.47 -17.11 1.52
C LEU A 49 -12.08 -15.87 2.17
N LYS A 50 -12.03 -15.71 3.50
CA LYS A 50 -12.58 -14.52 4.18
C LYS A 50 -11.89 -13.23 3.74
N GLU A 51 -10.56 -13.25 3.62
CA GLU A 51 -9.81 -12.13 3.06
C GLU A 51 -10.24 -11.87 1.62
N HIS A 52 -10.30 -12.88 0.77
CA HIS A 52 -10.79 -12.75 -0.60
C HIS A 52 -12.22 -12.22 -0.68
N LEU A 53 -13.15 -12.62 0.20
CA LEU A 53 -14.52 -12.12 0.19
C LEU A 53 -14.59 -10.61 0.47
N SER A 54 -13.63 -10.08 1.23
CA SER A 54 -13.49 -8.62 1.34
C SER A 54 -13.14 -7.99 -0.01
N THR A 55 -12.43 -8.68 -0.94
CA THR A 55 -12.15 -8.15 -2.28
C THR A 55 -13.39 -7.82 -3.08
N HIS A 56 -14.49 -8.53 -2.84
CA HIS A 56 -15.79 -8.27 -3.46
C HIS A 56 -16.58 -7.12 -2.82
N ARG A 57 -16.11 -6.57 -1.70
CA ARG A 57 -16.71 -5.39 -1.10
C ARG A 57 -15.95 -4.15 -1.57
N GLU A 58 -16.66 -3.10 -1.95
CA GLU A 58 -16.02 -1.82 -2.31
C GLU A 58 -15.57 -1.03 -1.07
N ASP A 59 -16.00 -1.44 0.12
CA ASP A 59 -15.60 -0.78 1.36
C ASP A 59 -14.11 -0.98 1.67
N ARG A 60 -13.46 0.11 2.10
CA ARG A 60 -12.07 0.15 2.55
C ARG A 60 -12.04 0.64 3.99
N PRO A 61 -12.44 -0.20 4.96
CA PRO A 61 -12.72 0.23 6.33
C PRO A 61 -11.47 0.68 7.09
N PHE A 62 -10.27 0.32 6.61
CA PHE A 62 -9.01 0.64 7.29
C PHE A 62 -8.45 1.95 6.76
N VAL A 63 -8.65 3.04 7.50
CA VAL A 63 -8.16 4.38 7.13
C VAL A 63 -6.82 4.65 7.81
N CYS A 64 -5.86 5.17 7.05
CA CYS A 64 -4.63 5.70 7.63
C CYS A 64 -4.93 7.01 8.36
N THR A 65 -4.71 7.04 9.68
CA THR A 65 -4.90 8.25 10.49
C THR A 65 -3.90 9.35 10.17
N VAL A 66 -2.76 9.02 9.57
CA VAL A 66 -1.74 9.99 9.15
C VAL A 66 -2.12 10.64 7.82
N CYS A 67 -2.58 9.86 6.83
CA CYS A 67 -2.79 10.38 5.47
C CYS A 67 -4.15 10.22 4.82
N GLY A 68 -5.11 9.62 5.52
CA GLY A 68 -6.46 9.38 4.99
C GLY A 68 -6.55 8.30 3.92
N LYS A 69 -5.43 7.71 3.45
CA LYS A 69 -5.48 6.59 2.50
C LYS A 69 -6.22 5.40 3.11
N THR A 70 -7.08 4.79 2.31
CA THR A 70 -7.95 3.69 2.76
C THR A 70 -7.46 2.35 2.21
N TYR A 71 -7.56 1.32 3.03
CA TYR A 71 -7.07 -0.02 2.77
C TYR A 71 -8.22 -1.03 2.98
N LYS A 72 -8.23 -2.06 2.15
CA LYS A 72 -9.17 -3.18 2.26
C LYS A 72 -8.83 -4.11 3.43
N TYR A 73 -7.55 -4.21 3.78
CA TYR A 73 -7.06 -5.09 4.84
C TYR A 73 -6.21 -4.35 5.87
N LYS A 74 -6.29 -4.80 7.12
CA LYS A 74 -5.47 -4.28 8.23
C LYS A 74 -3.97 -4.43 7.98
N HIS A 75 -3.52 -5.54 7.38
CA HIS A 75 -2.09 -5.73 7.07
C HIS A 75 -1.59 -4.70 6.05
N GLY A 76 -2.40 -4.36 5.04
CA GLY A 76 -2.07 -3.31 4.07
C GLY A 76 -1.93 -1.94 4.73
N LEU A 77 -2.84 -1.61 5.67
CA LEU A 77 -2.70 -0.42 6.49
C LEU A 77 -1.42 -0.47 7.35
N ASN A 78 -1.10 -1.59 7.98
CA ASN A 78 0.10 -1.72 8.82
C ASN A 78 1.40 -1.56 8.02
N THR A 79 1.52 -2.19 6.84
CA THR A 79 2.66 -1.99 5.94
C THR A 79 2.79 -0.53 5.51
N HIS A 80 1.65 0.13 5.24
CA HIS A 80 1.64 1.55 4.95
C HIS A 80 2.01 2.42 6.17
N LEU A 81 1.54 2.10 7.37
CA LEU A 81 1.96 2.80 8.59
C LEU A 81 3.46 2.64 8.85
N HIS A 82 4.04 1.49 8.49
CA HIS A 82 5.49 1.31 8.51
C HIS A 82 6.19 2.24 7.51
N SER A 83 5.61 2.43 6.32
CA SER A 83 6.12 3.41 5.36
C SER A 83 6.11 4.83 5.93
N HIS A 84 5.19 5.19 6.83
CA HIS A 84 5.20 6.50 7.51
C HIS A 84 6.35 6.66 8.51
N LYS A 85 6.88 5.58 9.06
CA LYS A 85 8.04 5.61 9.97
C LYS A 85 9.35 5.66 9.21
N VAL A 86 9.46 4.88 8.13
CA VAL A 86 10.68 4.81 7.31
C VAL A 86 10.80 6.01 6.38
N ASN A 87 9.68 6.44 5.78
CA ASN A 87 9.61 7.61 4.93
C ASN A 87 8.89 8.72 5.69
N THR A 88 9.62 9.79 6.02
CA THR A 88 9.01 11.00 6.56
C THR A 88 8.09 11.58 5.49
N TYR A 89 6.79 11.46 5.71
CA TYR A 89 5.80 12.12 4.86
C TYR A 89 5.56 13.54 5.38
N PHE A 90 5.28 14.46 4.46
CA PHE A 90 5.16 15.88 4.75
C PHE A 90 3.71 16.32 4.43
N PRO A 91 2.82 16.43 5.43
CA PRO A 91 1.46 16.91 5.23
C PRO A 91 1.44 18.42 4.97
N CYS A 92 0.62 18.86 4.01
CA CYS A 92 0.26 20.26 3.85
C CYS A 92 -0.63 20.70 5.01
N SER A 93 -0.26 21.81 5.66
CA SER A 93 -1.04 22.41 6.74
C SER A 93 -2.39 22.96 6.28
N GLU A 94 -2.52 23.36 5.02
CA GLU A 94 -3.75 23.99 4.49
C GLU A 94 -4.76 22.98 3.92
N CYS A 95 -4.31 22.03 3.09
CA CYS A 95 -5.22 21.08 2.42
C CYS A 95 -5.06 19.62 2.86
N ARG A 96 -4.16 19.33 3.81
CA ARG A 96 -3.89 17.98 4.34
C ARG A 96 -3.42 16.94 3.32
N LYS A 97 -3.12 17.35 2.07
CA LYS A 97 -2.43 16.50 1.09
C LYS A 97 -1.05 16.13 1.62
N ILE A 98 -0.61 14.90 1.33
CA ILE A 98 0.63 14.36 1.87
C ILE A 98 1.62 14.04 0.77
N PHE A 99 2.85 14.47 1.01
CA PHE A 99 3.96 14.39 0.07
C PHE A 99 5.04 13.44 0.60
N SER A 100 5.69 12.72 -0.31
CA SER A 100 6.78 11.77 0.01
C SER A 100 8.13 12.45 0.26
N SER A 101 8.25 13.75 0.03
CA SER A 101 9.46 14.52 0.28
C SER A 101 9.14 15.97 0.64
N LYS A 102 10.02 16.59 1.45
CA LYS A 102 9.88 18.00 1.84
C LYS A 102 9.90 18.93 0.63
N ALA A 103 10.77 18.65 -0.35
CA ALA A 103 10.83 19.40 -1.60
C ALA A 103 9.50 19.38 -2.37
N SER A 104 8.78 18.26 -2.38
CA SER A 104 7.47 18.17 -3.04
C SER A 104 6.41 18.96 -2.27
N LEU A 105 6.45 18.94 -0.93
CA LEU A 105 5.59 19.80 -0.10
C LEU A 105 5.90 21.28 -0.35
N ASP A 106 7.17 21.69 -0.35
CA ASP A 106 7.58 23.08 -0.54
C ASP A 106 7.15 23.62 -1.92
N ILE A 107 7.22 22.79 -2.97
CA ILE A 107 6.69 23.15 -4.29
C ILE A 107 5.17 23.29 -4.24
N HIS A 108 4.49 22.37 -3.56
CA HIS A 108 3.04 22.42 -3.40
C HIS A 108 2.56 23.65 -2.61
N LEU A 109 3.27 24.07 -1.56
CA LEU A 109 2.95 25.28 -0.78
C LEU A 109 2.99 26.58 -1.64
N ARG A 110 3.66 26.56 -2.81
CA ARG A 110 3.61 27.67 -3.79
C ARG A 110 2.33 27.70 -4.64
N HIS A 111 1.47 26.69 -4.51
CA HIS A 111 0.12 26.77 -5.05
C HIS A 111 -0.83 27.45 -4.07
N HIS A 112 -0.54 27.36 -2.77
CA HIS A 112 -1.26 28.06 -1.71
C HIS A 112 -0.83 29.53 -1.59
N THR A 113 0.45 29.81 -1.84
CA THR A 113 0.99 31.18 -1.88
C THR A 113 1.08 31.69 -3.32
N GLU A 114 0.93 33.00 -3.54
CA GLU A 114 1.09 33.63 -4.87
C GLU A 114 2.55 33.77 -5.32
N LYS A 115 3.47 32.98 -4.76
CA LYS A 115 4.90 33.11 -5.05
C LYS A 115 5.23 32.62 -6.47
N THR A 116 5.49 33.56 -7.36
CA THR A 116 5.90 33.31 -8.74
C THR A 116 7.38 33.68 -8.96
N PHE A 117 7.91 33.24 -10.11
CA PHE A 117 9.25 33.52 -10.60
C PHE A 117 9.11 34.28 -11.94
N PRO A 118 9.39 35.60 -11.99
CA PRO A 118 9.29 36.39 -13.21
C PRO A 118 10.43 36.07 -14.18
N CYS A 119 10.15 36.16 -15.48
CA CYS A 119 11.16 36.18 -16.51
C CYS A 119 11.84 37.56 -16.57
N THR A 120 13.13 37.60 -16.86
CA THR A 120 13.92 38.83 -16.97
C THR A 120 13.82 39.50 -18.33
N GLU A 121 13.31 38.78 -19.34
CA GLU A 121 13.27 39.21 -20.74
C GLU A 121 11.84 39.45 -21.26
N CYS A 122 10.83 39.04 -20.48
CA CYS A 122 9.42 39.32 -20.78
C CYS A 122 8.55 39.29 -19.52
N ASP A 123 7.28 39.69 -19.62
CA ASP A 123 6.36 39.81 -18.48
C ASP A 123 5.77 38.48 -17.96
N LYS A 124 6.27 37.33 -18.45
CA LYS A 124 5.75 36.01 -18.04
C LYS A 124 6.26 35.63 -16.65
N THR A 125 5.36 35.15 -15.80
CA THR A 125 5.68 34.63 -14.46
C THR A 125 5.36 33.13 -14.35
N PHE A 126 6.14 32.40 -13.54
CA PHE A 126 6.03 30.94 -13.41
C PHE A 126 5.94 30.51 -11.95
N LYS A 127 5.17 29.48 -11.61
CA LYS A 127 5.13 28.93 -10.23
C LYS A 127 6.36 28.09 -9.85
N GLN A 128 7.17 27.68 -10.84
CA GLN A 128 8.34 26.81 -10.62
C GLN A 128 9.57 27.29 -11.40
N LYS A 129 10.74 27.34 -10.74
CA LYS A 129 12.02 27.74 -11.35
C LYS A 129 12.40 26.89 -12.56
N LYS A 130 12.08 25.60 -12.57
CA LYS A 130 12.34 24.71 -13.72
C LYS A 130 11.54 25.14 -14.98
N ASN A 131 10.32 25.62 -14.77
CA ASN A 131 9.46 26.09 -15.86
C ASN A 131 9.96 27.43 -16.39
N LEU A 132 10.39 28.33 -15.49
CA LEU A 132 11.07 29.57 -15.86
C LEU A 132 12.35 29.27 -16.67
N LYS A 133 13.23 28.40 -16.18
CA LYS A 133 14.45 28.03 -16.91
C LYS A 133 14.15 27.50 -18.31
N ARG A 134 13.19 26.58 -18.43
CA ARG A 134 12.75 26.06 -19.73
C ARG A 134 12.19 27.16 -20.63
N HIS A 135 11.47 28.11 -20.06
CA HIS A 135 10.98 29.27 -20.80
C HIS A 135 12.11 30.22 -21.22
N GLN A 136 13.15 30.40 -20.43
CA GLN A 136 14.29 31.24 -20.83
C GLN A 136 15.10 30.64 -21.99
N MET A 137 14.94 29.35 -22.29
CA MET A 137 15.58 28.72 -23.45
C MET A 137 14.93 29.06 -24.80
N ILE A 138 13.79 29.76 -24.80
CA ILE A 138 13.07 30.16 -26.03
C ILE A 138 13.25 31.64 -26.36
N HIS A 139 14.02 32.37 -25.55
CA HIS A 139 14.56 33.67 -25.92
C HIS A 139 15.94 33.46 -26.54
#